data_AF-E3L9K7-F1
#
_entry.id   AF-E3L9K7-F1
#
_cell.length_a   1.000
_cell.length_b   1.000
_cell.length_c   1.000
_cell.angle_alpha   90.00
_cell.angle_beta   90.00
_cell.angle_gamma   90.00
#
_symmetry.space_group_name_H-M   'P 1'
#
loop_
_entity.id
_entity.type
_entity.pdbx_description
1 polymer ?
#
loop_
_entity_poly.entity_id
_entity_poly.type
_entity_poly.pdbx_seq_one_letter_code
_entity_poly.pdbx_strand_id
1 'polypeptide(L)'
;MSQEISNPYVHQHMEFYPEDCHGIDIYKFSQGYKWLKGLPPDLRVQMVPSHNKHFYIFEPVRIVSGEIVVPVFFYKEGSELLARCVVPTLIYSLDNTRISIQIPSELPFDSEAFISINVDHFDLMYSEIHMEKNQLLSVMCSNQMLETGSSPTLHELPNPWRGRSNGRMIRHMPISLYANDTSGNVSKRWNKHVSFYFTLSGLPPNISNMQYNCHFLSTSNEAGVLELGEQIVAEMNLISTNGFVSI
;
A
#
# COMPACT_ATOMS: atom_id res chain seq x y z
N MET A 1 6.14 -8.69 13.83
CA MET A 1 6.33 -7.95 12.55
C MET A 1 7.69 -7.25 12.49
N SER A 2 8.05 -6.37 13.42
CA SER A 2 9.38 -5.72 13.42
C SER A 2 10.55 -6.71 13.43
N GLN A 3 10.46 -7.76 14.26
CA GLN A 3 11.47 -8.83 14.33
C GLN A 3 11.68 -9.57 13.01
N GLU A 4 10.64 -9.69 12.17
CA GLU A 4 10.74 -10.36 10.86
C GLU A 4 11.44 -9.49 9.82
N ILE A 5 11.22 -8.16 9.88
CA ILE A 5 11.94 -7.22 9.01
C ILE A 5 13.44 -7.25 9.33
N SER A 6 13.80 -7.37 10.60
CA SER A 6 15.21 -7.39 11.05
C SER A 6 15.86 -8.77 10.92
N ASN A 7 15.11 -9.81 10.56
CA ASN A 7 15.65 -11.15 10.38
C ASN A 7 16.29 -11.31 9.00
N PRO A 8 17.62 -11.47 8.88
CA PRO A 8 18.30 -11.54 7.59
C PRO A 8 17.88 -12.76 6.75
N TYR A 9 17.46 -13.85 7.39
CA TYR A 9 17.05 -15.07 6.70
C TYR A 9 15.67 -14.95 6.05
N VAL A 10 14.78 -14.12 6.61
CA VAL A 10 13.41 -13.91 6.13
C VAL A 10 13.33 -12.67 5.23
N HIS A 11 14.01 -11.58 5.63
CA HIS A 11 13.97 -10.29 4.96
C HIS A 11 14.32 -10.37 3.47
N GLN A 12 15.35 -11.15 3.11
CA GLN A 12 15.80 -11.31 1.73
C GLN A 12 14.74 -11.89 0.78
N HIS A 13 13.72 -12.56 1.33
CA HIS A 13 12.64 -13.19 0.57
C HIS A 13 11.33 -12.42 0.65
N MET A 14 11.29 -11.31 1.39
CA MET A 14 10.08 -10.56 1.66
C MET A 14 9.79 -9.56 0.55
N GLU A 15 8.61 -9.70 -0.05
CA GLU A 15 8.06 -8.72 -0.98
C GLU A 15 7.25 -7.67 -0.24
N PHE A 16 7.43 -6.40 -0.63
CA PHE A 16 6.71 -5.24 -0.09
C PHE A 16 5.80 -4.57 -1.14
N TYR A 17 5.82 -5.09 -2.37
CA TYR A 17 5.07 -4.57 -3.50
C TYR A 17 4.34 -5.74 -4.16
N PRO A 18 3.11 -5.54 -4.64
CA PRO A 18 2.47 -6.51 -5.51
C PRO A 18 3.24 -6.60 -6.83
N GLU A 19 3.13 -7.74 -7.50
CA GLU A 19 3.81 -8.05 -8.76
C GLU A 19 2.76 -8.32 -9.84
N ASP A 20 2.88 -7.65 -10.98
CA ASP A 20 2.11 -7.99 -12.17
C ASP A 20 2.88 -9.02 -12.98
N CYS A 21 2.28 -10.20 -13.11
CA CYS A 21 2.81 -11.33 -13.87
C CYS A 21 1.95 -11.63 -15.11
N HIS A 22 1.02 -10.74 -15.47
CA HIS A 22 0.13 -10.88 -16.62
C HIS A 22 -0.69 -12.19 -16.62
N GLY A 23 -0.95 -12.73 -15.42
CA GLY A 23 -1.69 -13.98 -15.25
C GLY A 23 -0.87 -15.25 -15.50
N ILE A 24 0.45 -15.14 -15.69
CA ILE A 24 1.34 -16.25 -15.99
C ILE A 24 2.09 -16.66 -14.72
N ASP A 25 2.21 -17.97 -14.47
CA ASP A 25 3.01 -18.55 -13.39
C ASP A 25 2.79 -17.89 -12.02
N ILE A 26 1.52 -17.68 -11.64
CA ILE A 26 1.15 -17.19 -10.30
C ILE A 26 1.40 -18.30 -9.27
N TYR A 27 2.38 -18.10 -8.38
CA TYR A 27 2.67 -19.04 -7.30
C TYR A 27 2.78 -18.39 -5.92
N LYS A 28 3.04 -17.08 -5.83
CA LYS A 28 3.15 -16.36 -4.54
C LYS A 28 2.06 -15.30 -4.39
N PHE A 29 1.75 -14.93 -3.15
CA PHE A 29 0.63 -14.01 -2.88
C PHE A 29 0.88 -12.58 -3.41
N SER A 30 2.15 -12.14 -3.54
CA SER A 30 2.48 -10.86 -4.18
C SER A 30 1.99 -10.75 -5.63
N GLN A 31 1.84 -11.88 -6.33
CA GLN A 31 1.31 -11.95 -7.69
C GLN A 31 -0.24 -12.04 -7.73
N GLY A 32 -0.88 -12.05 -6.57
CA GLY A 32 -2.32 -12.22 -6.45
C GLY A 32 -3.11 -10.98 -6.82
N TYR A 33 -4.24 -11.19 -7.51
CA TYR A 33 -5.19 -10.13 -7.86
C TYR A 33 -5.57 -9.24 -6.66
N LYS A 34 -5.77 -9.86 -5.48
CA LYS A 34 -6.22 -9.11 -4.30
C LYS A 34 -5.23 -8.03 -3.89
N TRP A 35 -3.93 -8.31 -3.87
CA TRP A 35 -2.92 -7.32 -3.46
C TRP A 35 -2.71 -6.26 -4.54
N LEU A 36 -2.62 -6.66 -5.82
CA LEU A 36 -2.38 -5.72 -6.92
C LEU A 36 -3.59 -4.83 -7.23
N LYS A 37 -4.78 -5.41 -7.32
CA LYS A 37 -5.98 -4.77 -7.90
C LYS A 37 -7.14 -4.64 -6.93
N GLY A 38 -7.23 -5.53 -5.93
CA GLY A 38 -8.41 -5.67 -5.07
C GLY A 38 -8.43 -4.84 -3.78
N LEU A 39 -7.32 -4.18 -3.41
CA LEU A 39 -7.27 -3.37 -2.19
C LEU A 39 -7.84 -1.96 -2.44
N PRO A 40 -8.62 -1.41 -1.49
CA PRO A 40 -9.04 -0.01 -1.53
C PRO A 40 -7.81 0.92 -1.35
N PRO A 41 -7.88 2.17 -1.83
CA PRO A 41 -6.77 3.13 -1.84
C PRO A 41 -5.96 3.24 -0.54
N ASP A 42 -6.65 3.26 0.60
CA ASP A 42 -6.09 3.37 1.95
C ASP A 42 -5.28 2.14 2.39
N LEU A 43 -5.56 0.97 1.81
CA LEU A 43 -4.87 -0.28 2.10
C LEU A 43 -3.84 -0.68 1.03
N ARG A 44 -3.70 0.08 -0.05
CA ARG A 44 -2.66 -0.16 -1.07
C ARG A 44 -1.28 0.19 -0.54
N VAL A 45 -0.25 -0.16 -1.31
CA VAL A 45 1.10 0.33 -1.08
C VAL A 45 1.10 1.85 -1.19
N GLN A 46 1.38 2.53 -0.08
CA GLN A 46 1.23 3.98 0.02
C GLN A 46 2.42 4.76 -0.55
N MET A 47 3.62 4.16 -0.53
CA MET A 47 4.87 4.89 -0.76
C MET A 47 5.90 4.04 -1.50
N VAL A 48 6.67 4.69 -2.36
CA VAL A 48 7.83 4.12 -3.03
C VAL A 48 9.07 5.02 -2.89
N PRO A 49 10.24 4.47 -2.52
CA PRO A 49 11.48 5.21 -2.51
C PRO A 49 12.14 5.22 -3.90
N SER A 50 12.66 6.36 -4.33
CA SER A 50 13.47 6.51 -5.54
C SER A 50 14.36 7.73 -5.42
N HIS A 51 15.63 7.62 -5.85
CA HIS A 51 16.63 8.71 -5.79
C HIS A 51 16.68 9.45 -4.44
N ASN A 52 16.64 8.72 -3.32
CA ASN A 52 16.62 9.27 -1.95
C ASN A 52 15.41 10.17 -1.62
N LYS A 53 14.33 10.06 -2.41
CA LYS A 53 13.04 10.71 -2.23
C LYS A 53 11.96 9.66 -1.99
N HIS A 54 10.86 10.09 -1.38
CA HIS A 54 9.67 9.27 -1.14
C HIS A 54 8.49 9.81 -1.94
N PHE A 55 7.91 8.97 -2.79
CA PHE A 55 6.75 9.27 -3.61
C PHE A 55 5.55 8.50 -3.09
N TYR A 56 4.37 9.13 -3.09
CA TYR A 56 3.16 8.57 -2.50
C TYR A 56 2.07 8.47 -3.56
N ILE A 57 1.15 7.51 -3.37
CA ILE A 57 -0.06 7.47 -4.16
C ILE A 57 -0.91 8.73 -3.88
N PHE A 58 -1.66 9.16 -4.88
CA PHE A 58 -2.51 10.36 -4.85
C PHE A 58 -1.75 11.66 -4.54
N GLU A 59 -0.45 11.71 -4.79
CA GLU A 59 0.32 12.96 -4.81
C GLU A 59 0.83 13.27 -6.22
N PRO A 60 0.76 14.54 -6.66
CA PRO A 60 1.41 14.95 -7.91
C PRO A 60 2.93 14.72 -7.87
N VAL A 61 3.45 14.15 -8.94
CA VAL A 61 4.88 13.89 -9.18
C VAL A 61 5.25 14.48 -10.53
N ARG A 62 6.37 15.20 -10.60
CA ARG A 62 6.95 15.59 -11.89
C ARG A 62 7.93 14.52 -12.32
N ILE A 63 7.78 14.01 -13.54
CA ILE A 63 8.70 13.04 -14.11
C ILE A 63 9.83 13.74 -14.87
N VAL A 64 10.87 12.99 -15.24
CA VAL A 64 12.06 13.52 -15.95
C VAL A 64 11.70 14.21 -17.27
N SER A 65 10.61 13.82 -17.94
CA SER A 65 10.11 14.51 -19.15
C SER A 65 9.59 15.93 -18.88
N GLY A 66 9.35 16.27 -17.61
CA GLY A 66 8.76 17.54 -17.17
C GLY A 66 7.25 17.48 -16.96
N GLU A 67 6.59 16.40 -17.35
CA GLU A 67 5.14 16.23 -17.17
C GLU A 67 4.79 15.96 -15.69
N ILE A 68 3.60 16.40 -15.29
CA ILE A 68 3.03 16.10 -13.97
C ILE A 68 2.09 14.92 -14.11
N VAL A 69 2.27 13.93 -13.24
CA VAL A 69 1.44 12.73 -13.17
C VAL A 69 1.05 12.47 -11.71
N VAL A 70 -0.02 11.70 -11.49
CA VAL A 70 -0.45 11.27 -10.15
C VAL A 70 -0.38 9.74 -10.08
N PRO A 71 0.51 9.15 -9.25
CA PRO A 71 0.56 7.71 -9.04
C PRO A 71 -0.67 7.22 -8.27
N VAL A 72 -1.26 6.10 -8.71
CA VAL A 72 -2.44 5.49 -8.05
C VAL A 72 -2.16 4.06 -7.58
N PHE A 73 -1.22 3.36 -8.23
CA PHE A 73 -0.74 2.05 -7.82
C PHE A 73 0.77 1.98 -7.95
N PHE A 74 1.44 1.32 -7.00
CA PHE A 74 2.84 0.91 -7.11
C PHE A 74 2.90 -0.61 -7.19
N TYR A 75 3.68 -1.13 -8.13
CA TYR A 75 3.78 -2.56 -8.40
C TYR A 75 5.12 -2.90 -9.06
N LYS A 76 5.49 -4.17 -9.01
CA LYS A 76 6.65 -4.70 -9.74
C LYS A 76 6.23 -5.38 -11.03
N GLU A 77 7.07 -5.27 -12.05
CA GLU A 77 7.05 -6.12 -13.23
C GLU A 77 8.46 -6.68 -13.41
N GLY A 78 8.64 -7.98 -13.12
CA GLY A 78 9.98 -8.57 -13.01
C GLY A 78 10.82 -7.88 -11.94
N SER A 79 11.96 -7.31 -12.35
CA SER A 79 12.85 -6.54 -11.47
C SER A 79 12.54 -5.05 -11.39
N GLU A 80 11.68 -4.55 -12.27
CA GLU A 80 11.38 -3.13 -12.35
C GLU A 80 10.26 -2.75 -11.38
N LEU A 81 10.35 -1.55 -10.82
CA LEU A 81 9.35 -0.97 -9.95
C LEU A 81 8.62 0.12 -10.73
N LEU A 82 7.32 -0.07 -10.92
CA LEU A 82 6.48 0.78 -11.75
C LEU A 82 5.35 1.41 -10.93
N ALA A 83 4.83 2.49 -11.49
CA ALA A 83 3.64 3.15 -11.02
C ALA A 83 2.60 3.24 -12.14
N ARG A 84 1.35 2.87 -11.84
CA ARG A 84 0.20 3.27 -12.67
C ARG A 84 -0.13 4.70 -12.33
N CYS A 85 0.05 5.59 -13.29
CA CYS A 85 -0.14 7.02 -13.12
C CYS A 85 -1.24 7.54 -14.03
N VAL A 86 -1.97 8.54 -13.58
CA VAL A 86 -2.86 9.35 -14.43
C VAL A 86 -2.24 10.71 -14.68
N VAL A 87 -2.51 11.26 -15.86
CA VAL A 87 -2.22 12.67 -16.14
C VAL A 87 -3.39 13.49 -15.59
N PRO A 88 -3.18 14.37 -14.60
CA PRO A 88 -4.26 15.18 -14.03
C PRO A 88 -4.70 16.27 -15.01
N THR A 89 -5.98 16.63 -14.96
CA THR A 89 -6.48 17.85 -15.57
C THR A 89 -6.18 19.02 -14.64
N LEU A 90 -5.46 20.02 -15.14
CA LEU A 90 -5.15 21.25 -14.41
C LEU A 90 -6.07 22.38 -14.87
N ILE A 91 -6.97 22.84 -14.00
CA ILE A 91 -7.90 23.93 -14.29
C ILE A 91 -7.39 25.20 -13.59
N TYR A 92 -7.10 26.23 -14.38
CA TYR A 92 -6.59 27.51 -13.90
C TYR A 92 -7.74 28.49 -13.62
N SER A 93 -7.60 29.29 -12.56
CA SER A 93 -8.46 30.44 -12.35
C SER A 93 -8.22 31.53 -13.41
N LEU A 94 -9.19 32.44 -13.61
CA LEU A 94 -9.11 33.51 -14.62
C LEU A 94 -7.87 34.41 -14.46
N ASP A 95 -7.37 34.56 -13.25
CA ASP A 95 -6.19 35.35 -12.89
C ASP A 95 -4.89 34.52 -12.85
N ASN A 96 -4.95 33.22 -13.17
CA ASN A 96 -3.85 32.25 -13.11
C ASN A 96 -3.14 32.18 -11.75
N THR A 97 -3.85 32.47 -10.65
CA THR A 97 -3.30 32.39 -9.29
C THR A 97 -3.61 31.06 -8.60
N ARG A 98 -4.66 30.35 -9.04
CA ARG A 98 -5.11 29.09 -8.45
C ARG A 98 -5.22 28.00 -9.50
N ILE A 99 -4.97 26.77 -9.06
CA ILE A 99 -5.07 25.56 -9.87
C ILE A 99 -5.96 24.55 -9.15
N SER A 100 -6.98 24.02 -9.83
CA SER A 100 -7.67 22.82 -9.40
C SER A 100 -7.06 21.61 -10.11
N ILE A 101 -6.47 20.70 -9.34
CA ILE A 101 -5.93 19.43 -9.84
C ILE A 101 -7.06 18.41 -9.81
N GLN A 102 -7.40 17.83 -10.96
CA GLN A 102 -8.48 16.85 -11.08
C GLN A 102 -7.98 15.56 -11.69
N ILE A 103 -8.35 14.43 -11.09
CA ILE A 103 -8.08 13.09 -11.63
C ILE A 103 -9.38 12.27 -11.67
N PRO A 104 -9.53 11.33 -12.61
CA PRO A 104 -10.68 10.43 -12.62
C PRO A 104 -10.70 9.53 -11.38
N SER A 105 -11.89 9.36 -10.77
CA SER A 105 -12.07 8.45 -9.63
C SER A 105 -12.30 7.00 -10.08
N GLU A 106 -12.16 6.05 -9.16
CA GLU A 106 -12.61 4.65 -9.31
C GLU A 106 -12.00 3.90 -10.50
N LEU A 107 -10.82 4.31 -10.98
CA LEU A 107 -10.16 3.62 -12.07
C LEU A 107 -9.67 2.22 -11.64
N PRO A 108 -10.07 1.14 -12.34
CA PRO A 108 -9.48 -0.18 -12.13
C PRO A 108 -8.03 -0.19 -12.61
N PHE A 109 -7.18 -1.03 -12.00
CA PHE A 109 -5.75 -1.11 -12.32
C PHE A 109 -5.45 -1.26 -13.83
N ASP A 110 -6.27 -2.03 -14.54
CA ASP A 110 -6.11 -2.29 -15.98
C ASP A 110 -6.70 -1.19 -16.89
N SER A 111 -7.14 -0.07 -16.34
CA SER A 111 -7.72 1.03 -17.12
C SER A 111 -6.71 1.61 -18.11
N GLU A 112 -7.14 1.80 -19.35
CA GLU A 112 -6.37 2.47 -20.40
C GLU A 112 -6.10 3.95 -20.09
N ALA A 113 -6.81 4.54 -19.12
CA ALA A 113 -6.54 5.90 -18.64
C ALA A 113 -5.21 6.00 -17.87
N PHE A 114 -4.65 4.87 -17.42
CA PHE A 114 -3.35 4.83 -16.77
C PHE A 114 -2.22 4.70 -17.78
N ILE A 115 -1.14 5.43 -17.51
CA ILE A 115 0.19 5.19 -18.08
C ILE A 115 1.06 4.48 -17.05
N SER A 116 1.83 3.49 -17.49
CA SER A 116 2.83 2.82 -16.65
C SER A 116 4.16 3.55 -16.76
N ILE A 117 4.69 3.97 -15.62
CA ILE A 117 5.95 4.73 -15.53
C ILE A 117 6.88 3.98 -14.58
N ASN A 118 8.12 3.72 -15.01
CA ASN A 118 9.16 3.24 -14.11
C ASN A 118 9.45 4.32 -13.06
N VAL A 119 9.45 3.94 -11.78
CA VAL A 119 9.61 4.86 -10.65
C VAL A 119 10.97 5.58 -10.67
N ASP A 120 11.97 5.06 -11.37
CA ASP A 120 13.25 5.73 -11.59
C ASP A 120 13.12 6.98 -12.49
N HIS A 121 12.01 7.14 -13.23
CA HIS A 121 11.72 8.35 -13.99
C HIS A 121 11.03 9.44 -13.16
N PHE A 122 10.78 9.21 -11.87
CA PHE A 122 10.25 10.24 -10.97
C PHE A 122 11.36 11.22 -10.59
N ASP A 123 11.12 12.53 -10.77
CA ASP A 123 12.11 13.59 -10.54
C ASP A 123 11.75 14.42 -9.30
N LEU A 124 10.65 15.20 -9.36
CA LEU A 124 10.24 16.08 -8.28
C LEU A 124 9.05 15.53 -7.48
N MET A 125 9.18 15.59 -6.15
CA MET A 125 8.07 15.41 -5.23
C MET A 125 7.12 16.59 -5.30
N TYR A 126 5.85 16.39 -4.91
CA TYR A 126 4.83 17.43 -4.84
C TYR A 126 5.31 18.79 -4.27
N SER A 127 6.04 18.75 -3.16
CA SER A 127 6.58 19.94 -2.47
C SER A 127 7.63 20.72 -3.26
N GLU A 128 8.21 20.12 -4.29
CA GLU A 128 9.29 20.68 -5.10
C GLU A 128 8.77 21.23 -6.45
N ILE A 129 7.53 20.88 -6.83
CA ILE A 129 6.97 21.24 -8.14
C ILE A 129 6.68 22.74 -8.19
N HIS A 130 7.35 23.42 -9.11
CA HIS A 130 7.09 24.82 -9.45
C HIS A 130 6.30 24.90 -10.75
N MET A 131 5.27 25.72 -10.74
CA MET A 131 4.48 26.10 -11.92
C MET A 131 5.05 27.39 -12.53
N GLU A 132 4.34 27.93 -13.52
CA GLU A 132 4.70 29.20 -14.14
C GLU A 132 4.91 30.32 -13.10
N LYS A 133 5.78 31.28 -13.43
CA LYS A 133 6.20 32.38 -12.53
C LYS A 133 6.87 31.89 -11.22
N ASN A 134 7.37 30.66 -11.21
CA ASN A 134 8.10 30.06 -10.08
C ASN A 134 7.27 29.99 -8.78
N GLN A 135 5.95 29.81 -8.90
CA GLN A 135 5.09 29.55 -7.76
C GLN A 135 5.00 28.05 -7.49
N LEU A 136 5.01 27.66 -6.22
CA LEU A 136 4.84 26.26 -5.83
C LEU A 136 3.44 25.77 -6.16
N LEU A 137 3.33 24.56 -6.73
CA LEU A 137 2.06 23.91 -7.01
C LEU A 137 1.20 23.81 -5.74
N SER A 138 1.82 23.54 -4.60
CA SER A 138 1.14 23.45 -3.30
C SER A 138 0.41 24.72 -2.88
N VAL A 139 0.97 25.88 -3.19
CA VAL A 139 0.33 27.17 -2.95
C VAL A 139 -0.83 27.39 -3.91
N MET A 140 -0.62 27.11 -5.19
CA MET A 140 -1.63 27.34 -6.23
C MET A 140 -2.85 26.43 -6.09
N CYS A 141 -2.66 25.17 -5.68
CA CYS A 141 -3.76 24.23 -5.47
C CYS A 141 -4.31 24.19 -4.04
N SER A 142 -3.82 25.08 -3.16
CA SER A 142 -4.24 25.12 -1.75
C SER A 142 -4.15 23.76 -1.06
N ASN A 143 -3.13 22.96 -1.40
CA ASN A 143 -2.93 21.61 -0.86
C ASN A 143 -4.10 20.65 -1.10
N GLN A 144 -4.80 20.77 -2.23
CA GLN A 144 -5.95 19.94 -2.53
C GLN A 144 -5.92 19.36 -3.96
N MET A 145 -6.45 18.16 -4.09
CA MET A 145 -6.70 17.49 -5.38
C MET A 145 -8.07 16.82 -5.34
N LEU A 146 -8.80 16.89 -6.44
CA LEU A 146 -10.15 16.34 -6.56
C LEU A 146 -10.14 15.08 -7.43
N GLU A 147 -10.60 13.97 -6.88
CA GLU A 147 -11.05 12.84 -7.67
C GLU A 147 -12.46 13.12 -8.19
N THR A 148 -12.61 13.18 -9.51
CA THR A 148 -13.86 13.47 -10.20
C THR A 148 -14.49 12.17 -10.73
N GLY A 149 -15.71 11.89 -10.28
CA GLY A 149 -16.55 10.82 -10.78
C GLY A 149 -17.92 10.85 -10.11
N SER A 150 -18.58 9.70 -9.98
CA SER A 150 -19.95 9.60 -9.43
C SER A 150 -20.05 10.15 -8.00
N SER A 151 -19.01 9.93 -7.20
CA SER A 151 -18.87 10.49 -5.84
C SER A 151 -17.53 11.22 -5.74
N PRO A 152 -17.50 12.56 -5.89
CA PRO A 152 -16.26 13.32 -5.84
C PRO A 152 -15.57 13.17 -4.47
N THR A 153 -14.28 12.88 -4.49
CA THR A 153 -13.47 12.72 -3.27
C THR A 153 -12.35 13.75 -3.26
N LEU A 154 -12.24 14.51 -2.17
CA LEU A 154 -11.18 15.50 -2.00
C LEU A 154 -9.99 14.85 -1.28
N HIS A 155 -8.81 14.94 -1.88
CA HIS A 155 -7.54 14.53 -1.29
C HIS A 155 -6.81 15.75 -0.74
N GLU A 156 -6.47 15.69 0.54
CA GLU A 156 -5.56 16.62 1.17
C GLU A 156 -4.12 16.26 0.80
N LEU A 157 -3.34 17.27 0.43
CA LEU A 157 -1.94 17.16 0.03
C LEU A 157 -1.02 17.86 1.04
N PRO A 158 0.19 17.34 1.28
CA PRO A 158 0.65 16.03 0.84
C PRO A 158 -0.10 14.89 1.55
N ASN A 159 0.09 13.66 1.05
CA ASN A 159 -0.47 12.44 1.60
C ASN A 159 -0.20 12.36 3.12
N PRO A 160 -1.22 12.07 3.95
CA PRO A 160 -1.08 12.00 5.42
C PRO A 160 0.03 11.06 5.91
N TRP A 161 0.37 10.03 5.12
CA TRP A 161 1.47 9.12 5.43
C TRP A 161 2.86 9.78 5.44
N ARG A 162 3.04 10.96 4.81
CA ARG A 162 4.28 11.75 4.97
C ARG A 162 4.49 12.16 6.42
N GLY A 163 3.44 12.65 7.08
CA GLY A 163 3.51 13.04 8.49
C GLY A 163 3.71 11.83 9.41
N ARG A 164 3.00 10.72 9.14
CA ARG A 164 3.10 9.48 9.94
C ARG A 164 4.47 8.81 9.83
N SER A 165 5.03 8.76 8.61
CA SER A 165 6.34 8.14 8.38
C SER A 165 7.50 9.00 8.87
N ASN A 166 7.33 10.32 8.93
CA ASN A 166 8.35 11.27 9.38
C ASN A 166 9.72 11.03 8.70
N GLY A 167 9.69 10.91 7.36
CA GLY A 167 10.88 10.67 6.55
C GLY A 167 11.41 9.23 6.57
N ARG A 168 10.73 8.28 7.23
CA ARG A 168 11.10 6.86 7.20
C ARG A 168 10.45 6.14 6.03
N MET A 169 11.05 5.00 5.66
CA MET A 169 10.48 4.14 4.64
C MET A 169 9.28 3.38 5.19
N ILE A 170 8.16 3.43 4.46
CA ILE A 170 6.96 2.63 4.73
C ILE A 170 7.12 1.29 4.01
N ARG A 171 6.90 0.19 4.73
CA ARG A 171 6.85 -1.16 4.17
C ARG A 171 5.42 -1.68 4.25
N HIS A 172 4.83 -2.00 3.10
CA HIS A 172 3.52 -2.63 3.05
C HIS A 172 3.68 -4.13 3.33
N MET A 173 3.02 -4.62 4.38
CA MET A 173 3.19 -5.98 4.88
C MET A 173 1.83 -6.64 5.10
N PRO A 174 1.20 -7.17 4.04
CA PRO A 174 -0.02 -7.93 4.18
C PRO A 174 0.25 -9.23 4.95
N ILE A 175 -0.76 -9.66 5.71
CA ILE A 175 -0.74 -10.92 6.45
C ILE A 175 -1.87 -11.83 5.99
N SER A 176 -1.62 -13.14 6.03
CA SER A 176 -2.63 -14.17 5.88
C SER A 176 -3.03 -14.63 7.26
N LEU A 177 -4.14 -14.09 7.78
CA LEU A 177 -4.69 -14.43 9.09
C LEU A 177 -5.65 -15.62 8.97
N TYR A 178 -5.50 -16.63 9.83
CA TYR A 178 -6.39 -17.78 9.88
C TYR A 178 -6.57 -18.31 11.30
N ALA A 179 -7.75 -18.90 11.55
CA ALA A 179 -8.04 -19.60 12.79
C ALA A 179 -7.93 -21.10 12.57
N ASN A 180 -7.32 -21.81 13.52
CA ASN A 180 -7.27 -23.26 13.53
C ASN A 180 -7.81 -23.80 14.86
N ASP A 181 -8.50 -24.94 14.78
CA ASP A 181 -8.95 -25.69 15.96
C ASP A 181 -7.91 -26.75 16.29
N THR A 182 -7.22 -26.57 17.41
CA THR A 182 -6.24 -27.53 17.90
C THR A 182 -6.74 -28.18 19.18
N SER A 183 -7.09 -29.46 19.13
CA SER A 183 -7.38 -30.24 20.34
C SER A 183 -6.06 -30.72 20.97
N GLY A 184 -5.73 -30.26 22.17
CA GLY A 184 -4.49 -30.62 22.88
C GLY A 184 -4.43 -32.05 23.44
N ASN A 185 -5.25 -32.99 22.95
CA ASN A 185 -5.29 -34.35 23.52
C ASN A 185 -5.71 -35.44 22.50
N VAL A 186 -5.27 -36.68 22.72
CA VAL A 186 -5.53 -37.86 21.86
C VAL A 186 -7.03 -38.25 21.84
N SER A 187 -7.85 -37.75 22.76
CA SER A 187 -9.30 -37.94 22.80
C SER A 187 -10.08 -36.68 22.38
N LYS A 188 -10.73 -36.75 21.22
CA LYS A 188 -11.17 -35.62 20.38
C LYS A 188 -12.46 -34.86 20.76
N ARG A 189 -12.96 -34.89 22.00
CA ARG A 189 -14.36 -34.45 22.25
C ARG A 189 -14.65 -33.32 23.23
N TRP A 190 -13.70 -32.89 24.08
CA TRP A 190 -14.09 -32.02 25.21
C TRP A 190 -13.27 -30.76 25.51
N ASN A 191 -12.09 -30.56 24.93
CA ASN A 191 -11.31 -29.31 25.13
C ASN A 191 -10.89 -28.73 23.77
N LYS A 192 -11.82 -28.00 23.14
CA LYS A 192 -11.60 -27.29 21.88
C LYS A 192 -10.85 -25.99 22.17
N HIS A 193 -9.71 -25.78 21.53
CA HIS A 193 -9.00 -24.50 21.58
C HIS A 193 -9.01 -23.88 20.19
N VAL A 194 -9.64 -22.72 20.08
CA VAL A 194 -9.58 -21.90 18.87
C VAL A 194 -8.34 -21.03 18.97
N SER A 195 -7.44 -21.15 18.00
CA SER A 195 -6.19 -20.37 17.97
C SER A 195 -6.07 -19.60 16.66
N PHE A 196 -5.69 -18.34 16.75
CA PHE A 196 -5.38 -17.51 15.59
C PHE A 196 -3.87 -17.50 15.32
N TYR A 197 -3.56 -17.63 14.03
CA TYR A 197 -2.21 -17.55 13.50
C TYR A 197 -2.18 -16.61 12.30
N PHE A 198 -1.00 -16.07 12.00
CA PHE A 198 -0.77 -15.41 10.73
C PHE A 198 0.58 -15.79 10.12
N THR A 199 0.65 -15.68 8.80
CA THR A 199 1.91 -15.72 8.04
C THR A 199 2.06 -14.42 7.25
N LEU A 200 3.28 -13.97 6.99
CA LEU A 200 3.52 -12.81 6.13
C LEU A 200 3.24 -13.16 4.67
N SER A 201 2.31 -12.45 4.04
CA SER A 201 1.91 -12.74 2.66
C SER A 201 2.92 -12.23 1.62
N GLY A 202 3.91 -11.44 2.04
CA GLY A 202 5.05 -11.07 1.21
C GLY A 202 6.06 -12.20 0.98
N LEU A 203 5.94 -13.33 1.70
CA LEU A 203 6.85 -14.47 1.55
C LEU A 203 6.36 -15.44 0.47
N PRO A 204 7.27 -16.09 -0.28
CA PRO A 204 6.89 -17.16 -1.20
C PRO A 204 6.43 -18.41 -0.43
N PRO A 205 5.56 -19.26 -1.02
CA PRO A 205 4.93 -20.37 -0.30
C PRO A 205 5.89 -21.34 0.38
N ASN A 206 7.03 -21.64 -0.26
CA ASN A 206 8.05 -22.54 0.29
C ASN A 206 8.63 -22.02 1.62
N ILE A 207 8.63 -20.71 1.83
CA ILE A 207 9.13 -20.04 3.03
C ILE A 207 7.99 -19.77 4.01
N SER A 208 6.85 -19.23 3.53
CA SER A 208 5.69 -18.96 4.40
C SER A 208 5.15 -20.22 5.08
N ASN A 209 5.29 -21.39 4.45
CA ASN A 209 4.85 -22.68 5.00
C ASN A 209 5.83 -23.29 6.01
N MET A 210 7.02 -22.71 6.21
CA MET A 210 7.92 -23.13 7.28
C MET A 210 7.33 -22.74 8.63
N GLN A 211 7.39 -23.65 9.61
CA GLN A 211 6.85 -23.41 10.97
C GLN A 211 7.37 -22.11 11.60
N TYR A 212 8.62 -21.75 11.29
CA TYR A 212 9.26 -20.52 11.75
C TYR A 212 8.47 -19.24 11.37
N ASN A 213 7.84 -19.23 10.19
CA ASN A 213 7.11 -18.08 9.66
C ASN A 213 5.61 -18.10 9.99
N CYS A 214 5.19 -19.05 10.84
CA CYS A 214 3.84 -19.13 11.38
C CYS A 214 3.81 -18.49 12.77
N HIS A 215 3.13 -17.35 12.88
CA HIS A 215 3.11 -16.57 14.11
C HIS A 215 1.78 -16.77 14.84
N PHE A 216 1.88 -17.18 16.10
CA PHE A 216 0.75 -17.26 17.01
C PHE A 216 0.28 -15.87 17.43
N LEU A 217 -1.03 -15.67 17.52
CA LEU A 217 -1.62 -14.40 17.94
C LEU A 217 -2.43 -14.56 19.24
N SER A 218 -3.44 -15.44 19.26
CA SER A 218 -4.23 -15.69 20.46
C SER A 218 -4.85 -17.08 20.46
N THR A 219 -5.26 -17.57 21.63
CA THR A 219 -6.02 -18.81 21.78
C THR A 219 -7.07 -18.65 22.86
N SER A 220 -8.22 -19.30 22.69
CA SER A 220 -9.21 -19.43 23.76
C SER A 220 -9.92 -20.78 23.69
N ASN A 221 -10.26 -21.29 24.87
CA ASN A 221 -11.13 -22.43 25.10
C ASN A 221 -12.57 -22.02 25.45
N GLU A 222 -12.81 -20.73 25.69
CA GLU A 222 -14.12 -20.18 26.06
C GLU A 222 -14.73 -19.35 24.93
N ALA A 223 -13.92 -18.51 24.30
CA ALA A 223 -14.35 -17.59 23.25
C ALA A 223 -14.34 -18.26 21.86
N GLY A 224 -15.39 -17.96 21.08
CA GLY A 224 -15.49 -18.42 19.69
C GLY A 224 -14.56 -17.66 18.74
N VAL A 225 -14.46 -18.13 17.49
CA VAL A 225 -13.65 -17.48 16.42
C VAL A 225 -14.03 -16.02 16.23
N LEU A 226 -15.33 -15.68 16.28
CA LEU A 226 -15.80 -14.31 16.06
C LEU A 226 -15.44 -13.36 17.20
N GLU A 227 -15.56 -13.82 18.44
CA GLU A 227 -15.26 -13.03 19.64
C GLU A 227 -13.75 -12.74 19.74
N LEU A 228 -12.91 -13.75 19.52
CA LEU A 228 -11.47 -13.55 19.39
C LEU A 228 -11.12 -12.65 18.19
N GLY A 229 -11.82 -12.83 17.07
CA GLY A 229 -11.61 -12.04 15.86
C GLY A 229 -11.89 -10.56 16.04
N GLU A 230 -12.87 -10.18 16.87
CA GLU A 230 -13.25 -8.78 17.11
C GLU A 230 -12.07 -7.94 17.65
N GLN A 231 -11.34 -8.47 18.64
CA GLN A 231 -10.17 -7.81 19.20
C GLN A 231 -9.05 -7.68 18.16
N ILE A 232 -8.82 -8.73 17.36
CA ILE A 232 -7.80 -8.74 16.31
C ILE A 232 -8.12 -7.68 15.25
N VAL A 233 -9.38 -7.59 14.82
CA VAL A 233 -9.81 -6.61 13.82
C VAL A 233 -9.60 -5.18 14.33
N ALA A 234 -9.89 -4.91 15.60
CA ALA A 234 -9.64 -3.59 16.20
C ALA A 234 -8.16 -3.21 16.15
N GLU A 235 -7.25 -4.13 16.50
CA GLU A 235 -5.80 -3.89 16.40
C GLU A 235 -5.33 -3.73 14.96
N MET A 236 -5.83 -4.56 14.03
CA MET A 236 -5.47 -4.47 12.61
C MET A 236 -5.90 -3.14 11.99
N ASN A 237 -7.07 -2.62 12.35
CA ASN A 237 -7.54 -1.31 11.91
C ASN A 237 -6.69 -0.17 12.47
N LEU A 238 -6.21 -0.30 13.71
CA LEU A 238 -5.29 0.68 14.29
C LEU A 238 -3.95 0.70 13.54
N ILE A 239 -3.41 -0.49 13.22
CA ILE A 239 -2.15 -0.64 12.49
C ILE A 239 -2.29 -0.14 11.05
N SER A 240 -3.38 -0.48 10.35
CA SER A 240 -3.61 0.00 8.98
C SER A 240 -3.78 1.52 8.91
N THR A 241 -4.30 2.14 9.98
CA THR A 241 -4.49 3.59 10.04
C THR A 241 -3.22 4.34 10.45
N ASN A 242 -2.50 3.87 11.47
CA ASN A 242 -1.39 4.63 12.06
C ASN A 242 0.00 4.12 11.65
N GLY A 243 0.09 2.90 11.13
CA GLY A 243 1.33 2.19 10.96
C GLY A 243 1.98 1.79 12.29
N PHE A 244 3.11 1.09 12.19
CA PHE A 244 3.94 0.75 13.35
C PHE A 244 5.41 0.96 13.00
N VAL A 245 6.18 1.47 13.95
CA VAL A 245 7.61 1.69 13.76
C VAL A 245 8.35 0.40 14.06
N SER A 246 9.05 -0.14 13.06
CA SER A 246 10.09 -1.13 13.31
C SER A 246 11.36 -0.41 13.76
N ILE A 247 11.94 -0.87 14.88
CA ILE A 247 13.23 -0.41 15.43
C ILE A 247 14.33 -1.31 14.88
#